data_AF-A0A440A157-F1
#
_entry.id   AF-A0A440A157-F1
#
_cell.length_a   1.000
_cell.length_b   1.000
_cell.length_c   1.000
_cell.angle_alpha   90.00
_cell.angle_beta   90.00
_cell.angle_gamma   90.00
#
_symmetry.space_group_name_H-M   'P 1'
#
loop_
_entity.id
_entity.type
_entity.pdbx_description
1 polymer ?
#
loop_
_entity_poly.entity_id
_entity_poly.type
_entity_poly.pdbx_seq_one_letter_code
_entity_poly.pdbx_strand_id
1 'polypeptide(L)' 'MAAHEDHSVEIIREAKWAVRVTVFGSTLTFPFEAEDYARSYADGQAFRLGVQVTEFKKSA' A
#
# COMPACT_ATOMS: atom_id res chain seq x y z
N MET A 1 -2.06 -11.93 22.45
CA MET A 1 -2.95 -11.11 21.58
C MET A 1 -2.07 -10.05 20.96
N ALA A 2 -1.74 -10.17 19.66
CA ALA A 2 -1.11 -9.10 18.86
C ALA A 2 -1.04 -9.57 17.39
N ALA A 3 -2.20 -9.68 16.74
CA ALA A 3 -2.27 -9.98 15.30
C ALA A 3 -2.68 -8.75 14.48
N HIS A 4 -2.80 -7.58 15.11
CA HIS A 4 -3.30 -6.35 14.49
C HIS A 4 -2.21 -5.34 14.13
N GLU A 5 -0.95 -5.60 14.46
CA GLU A 5 0.13 -4.60 14.34
C GLU A 5 0.90 -4.67 13.01
N ASP A 6 0.60 -5.62 12.12
CA ASP A 6 1.40 -5.85 10.90
C ASP A 6 0.68 -5.47 9.60
N HIS A 7 -0.48 -4.82 9.68
CA HIS A 7 -1.19 -4.38 8.48
C HIS A 7 -0.68 -3.01 8.05
N SER A 8 -0.25 -2.89 6.80
CA SER A 8 0.17 -1.61 6.22
C SER A 8 -0.09 -1.58 4.73
N VAL A 9 -0.47 -0.40 4.23
CA VAL A 9 -0.66 -0.15 2.80
C VAL A 9 0.17 1.07 2.43
N GLU A 10 1.12 0.87 1.53
CA GLU A 10 2.04 1.91 1.08
C GLU A 10 1.93 2.11 -0.43
N ILE A 11 1.80 3.34 -0.90
CA ILE A 11 1.91 3.68 -2.33
C ILE A 11 3.35 4.11 -2.61
N ILE A 12 4.03 3.38 -3.49
CA ILE A 12 5.39 3.66 -3.92
C ILE A 12 5.34 4.37 -5.28
N ARG A 13 6.04 5.50 -5.35
CA ARG A 13 6.15 6.36 -6.53
C ARG A 13 7.64 6.57 -6.88
N GLU A 14 8.21 5.61 -7.60
CA GLU A 14 9.59 5.68 -8.08
C GLU A 14 9.63 6.00 -9.59
N ALA A 15 9.51 4.96 -10.44
CA ALA A 15 9.43 5.11 -11.91
C ALA A 15 8.07 4.67 -12.46
N LYS A 16 7.35 3.82 -11.72
CA LYS A 16 5.99 3.37 -11.96
C LYS A 16 5.25 3.40 -10.63
N TRP A 17 3.93 3.44 -10.69
CA TRP A 17 3.11 3.34 -9.49
C TRP A 17 3.14 1.90 -8.97
N ALA A 18 3.28 1.73 -7.67
CA ALA A 18 3.13 0.43 -7.06
C ALA A 18 2.45 0.56 -5.70
N VAL A 19 1.65 -0.43 -5.31
CA VAL A 19 1.04 -0.51 -3.99
C VAL A 19 1.63 -1.70 -3.26
N ARG A 20 2.23 -1.45 -2.10
CA ARG A 20 2.77 -2.45 -1.20
C ARG A 20 1.75 -2.67 -0.07
N VAL A 21 1.32 -3.91 0.08
CA VAL A 21 0.31 -4.31 1.07
C VAL A 21 0.96 -5.34 1.96
N THR A 22 1.09 -5.03 3.25
CA THR A 22 1.56 -5.98 4.26
C THR A 22 0.37 -6.45 5.07
N VAL A 23 0.22 -7.77 5.21
CA VAL A 23 -0.85 -8.41 5.96
C VAL A 23 -0.26 -9.59 6.72
N PHE A 24 -0.39 -9.64 8.05
CA PHE A 24 0.13 -10.70 8.90
C PHE A 24 1.59 -11.13 8.61
N GLY A 25 2.52 -10.18 8.41
CA GLY A 25 3.92 -10.46 8.08
C GLY A 25 4.20 -10.79 6.62
N SER A 26 3.17 -10.83 5.77
CA SER A 26 3.30 -11.07 4.33
C SER A 26 3.17 -9.77 3.57
N THR A 27 4.23 -9.37 2.88
CA THR A 27 4.21 -8.17 2.04
C THR A 27 4.06 -8.53 0.56
N LEU A 28 3.07 -7.92 -0.09
CA LEU A 28 2.78 -8.06 -1.51
C LEU A 28 2.91 -6.71 -2.20
N THR A 29 3.61 -6.66 -3.33
CA THR A 29 3.78 -5.44 -4.13
C THR A 29 3.07 -5.59 -5.47
N PHE A 30 2.16 -4.68 -5.76
CA PHE A 30 1.37 -4.67 -6.99
C PHE A 30 1.77 -3.47 -7.85
N PRO A 31 2.30 -3.69 -9.07
CA PRO A 31 2.62 -2.61 -9.99
C PRO A 31 1.37 -2.09 -10.70
N PHE A 32 1.34 -0.79 -10.94
CA PHE A 32 0.27 -0.07 -11.64
C PHE A 32 0.87 0.91 -12.65
N GLU A 33 0.18 1.09 -13.77
CA GLU A 33 0.59 2.04 -14.81
C GLU A 33 0.10 3.47 -14.52
N ALA A 34 -1.08 3.59 -13.91
CA ALA A 34 -1.73 4.86 -13.61
C ALA A 34 -1.84 5.14 -12.11
N GLU A 35 -1.71 6.41 -11.74
CA GLU A 35 -1.87 6.88 -10.35
C GLU A 35 -3.26 6.55 -9.81
N ASP A 36 -4.31 6.87 -10.57
CA ASP A 36 -5.71 6.67 -10.16
C ASP A 36 -5.98 5.21 -9.79
N TYR A 37 -5.42 4.26 -10.54
CA TYR A 37 -5.57 2.83 -10.25
C TYR A 37 -4.80 2.41 -8.99
N ALA A 38 -3.57 2.91 -8.81
CA ALA A 38 -2.80 2.63 -7.61
C ALA A 38 -3.48 3.20 -6.36
N ARG A 39 -3.97 4.44 -6.41
CA ARG A 39 -4.68 5.08 -5.30
C ARG A 39 -5.99 4.37 -5.00
N SER A 40 -6.79 4.06 -6.02
CA SER A 40 -8.07 3.35 -5.83
C SER A 40 -7.85 1.97 -5.21
N TYR A 41 -6.83 1.23 -5.67
CA TYR A 41 -6.49 -0.05 -5.09
C TYR A 41 -5.99 0.08 -3.64
N ALA A 42 -5.09 1.02 -3.37
CA ALA A 42 -4.56 1.27 -2.04
C ALA A 42 -5.67 1.67 -1.05
N ASP A 43 -6.58 2.55 -1.44
CA ASP A 43 -7.72 2.97 -0.62
C ASP A 43 -8.64 1.77 -0.31
N GLY A 44 -8.92 0.93 -1.30
CA GLY A 44 -9.66 -0.31 -1.11
C GLY A 44 -8.98 -1.29 -0.15
N GLN A 45 -7.65 -1.43 -0.21
CA GLN A 45 -6.90 -2.28 0.73
C GLN A 45 -6.85 -1.67 2.13
N ALA A 46 -6.64 -0.37 2.24
CA ALA A 46 -6.61 0.37 3.49
C ALA A 46 -7.95 0.26 4.22
N PHE A 47 -9.07 0.45 3.51
CA PHE A 47 -10.41 0.26 4.06
C PHE A 47 -10.63 -1.17 4.55
N ARG A 48 -10.23 -2.18 3.76
CA ARG A 48 -10.37 -3.60 4.12
C ARG A 48 -9.54 -3.99 5.34
N LEU A 49 -8.36 -3.41 5.50
CA LEU A 49 -7.41 -3.73 6.57
C LEU A 49 -7.59 -2.83 7.80
N GLY A 50 -8.39 -1.75 7.69
CA GLY A 50 -8.58 -0.76 8.75
C GLY A 50 -7.35 0.11 9.01
N VAL A 51 -6.53 0.33 7.99
CA VAL A 51 -5.26 1.09 8.09
C VAL A 51 -5.31 2.32 7.20
N GLN A 52 -4.35 3.24 7.35
CA GLN A 52 -4.22 4.39 6.48
C GLN A 52 -3.24 4.09 5.33
N VAL A 53 -3.53 4.63 4.15
CA VAL A 53 -2.60 4.58 3.02
C VAL A 53 -1.42 5.51 3.32
N THR A 54 -0.21 4.98 3.24
CA THR A 54 1.03 5.76 3.39
C THR A 54 1.66 6.00 2.03
N GLU A 55 1.85 7.24 1.62
CA GLU A 55 2.52 7.54 0.35
C GLU A 55 4.03 7.61 0.52
N PHE A 56 4.75 6.61 0.02
CA PHE A 56 6.20 6.61 -0.03
C PHE A 56 6.69 7.40 -1.24
N LYS A 57 6.76 8.73 -1.09
CA LYS A 57 7.49 9.62 -1.99
C LYS A 57 8.98 9.54 -1.66
N LYS A 58 9.76 8.87 -2.51
CA LYS A 58 11.22 8.98 -2.48
C LYS A 58 11.56 10.43 -2.82
N SER A 59 11.84 11.22 -1.79
CA SER A 59 12.36 12.57 -1.93
C SER A 59 13.85 12.41 -2.22
N ALA A 60 14.27 12.91 -3.39
CA ALA A 60 15.66 12.90 -3.85
C ALA A 60 16.56 13.72 -2.92
#